data_AF-Q1W1D9-F1
#
_entry.id   AF-Q1W1D9-F1
#
_cell.length_a   1.000
_cell.length_b   1.000
_cell.length_c   1.000
_cell.angle_alpha   90.00
_cell.angle_beta   90.00
_cell.angle_gamma   90.00
#
_symmetry.space_group_name_H-M   'P 1'
#
loop_
_entity.id
_entity.type
_entity.pdbx_description
1 polymer ?
#
loop_
_entity_poly.entity_id
_entity_poly.type
_entity_poly.pdbx_seq_one_letter_code
_entity_poly.pdbx_strand_id
1 'polypeptide(L)'
;RFLDAFTEAELRIKFLQVRDSWLQGFLNSIPKQDPNLHLTRTIELTRIHLFNIVTQYRAMFNDDEQMFLNKDVGINESAIFYHWLEEKISQFLKTLEQDLPGVTSIDSILGQCTYFSLSFGRVGVDFTSRMSHIFVRVIRDKFENNVWGTTKSFEKNMESFTLINKIQRLDIKIDTTVKSENPPEQLVEFYPLAEYCNGLIAAFNELRLCSPVAIARNCTQTLQESLLRVAN
;
A
#
# COMPACT_ATOMS: atom_id res chain seq x y z
N ARG A 1 26.91 -40.44 8.37
CA ARG A 1 26.69 -41.14 7.07
C ARG A 1 25.28 -40.83 6.58
N PHE A 2 25.05 -39.64 6.02
CA PHE A 2 23.78 -39.25 5.38
C PHE A 2 24.03 -38.51 4.05
N LEU A 3 25.30 -38.22 3.73
CA LEU A 3 25.70 -37.46 2.54
C LEU A 3 25.61 -38.25 1.23
N ASP A 4 25.42 -39.58 1.28
CA ASP A 4 25.28 -40.43 0.08
C ASP A 4 23.82 -40.86 -0.21
N ALA A 5 22.84 -40.37 0.54
CA ALA A 5 21.44 -40.81 0.39
C ALA A 5 20.61 -39.98 -0.60
N PHE A 6 21.06 -38.76 -0.94
CA PHE A 6 20.33 -37.82 -1.80
C PHE A 6 21.28 -37.14 -2.77
N THR A 7 20.78 -36.90 -3.98
CA THR A 7 21.42 -36.00 -4.95
C THR A 7 21.35 -34.54 -4.46
N GLU A 8 22.20 -33.67 -4.99
CA GLU A 8 22.19 -32.25 -4.64
C GLU A 8 20.84 -31.58 -4.91
N ALA A 9 20.23 -31.87 -6.08
CA ALA A 9 18.89 -31.42 -6.42
C ALA A 9 17.82 -31.86 -5.41
N GLU A 10 17.88 -33.11 -4.92
CA GLU A 10 16.96 -33.61 -3.89
C GLU A 10 17.17 -32.90 -2.54
N LEU A 11 18.42 -32.60 -2.17
CA LEU A 11 18.74 -31.84 -0.96
C LEU A 11 18.21 -30.40 -1.04
N ARG A 12 18.37 -29.73 -2.20
CA ARG A 12 17.82 -28.39 -2.45
C ARG A 12 16.30 -28.38 -2.29
N ILE A 13 15.61 -29.35 -2.92
CA ILE A 13 14.15 -29.50 -2.80
C ILE A 13 13.75 -29.73 -1.35
N LYS A 14 14.38 -30.69 -0.66
CA LYS A 14 14.06 -31.01 0.74
C LYS A 14 14.27 -29.82 1.67
N PHE A 15 15.37 -29.09 1.49
CA PHE A 15 15.64 -27.88 2.25
C PHE A 15 14.52 -26.85 2.05
N LEU A 16 14.18 -26.55 0.80
CA LEU A 16 13.14 -25.57 0.46
C LEU A 16 11.78 -26.00 1.01
N GLN A 17 11.39 -27.26 0.87
CA GLN A 17 10.11 -27.78 1.39
C GLN A 17 9.98 -27.60 2.90
N VAL A 18 11.04 -27.92 3.66
CA VAL A 18 11.03 -27.81 5.12
C VAL A 18 10.98 -26.34 5.54
N ARG A 19 11.80 -25.49 4.91
CA ARG A 19 11.83 -24.04 5.22
C ARG A 19 10.54 -23.33 4.81
N ASP A 20 9.95 -23.72 3.69
CA ASP A 20 8.67 -23.19 3.23
C ASP A 20 7.54 -23.56 4.20
N SER A 21 7.41 -24.84 4.55
CA SER A 21 6.39 -25.31 5.50
C SER A 21 6.49 -24.59 6.84
N TRP A 22 7.72 -24.36 7.31
CA TRP A 22 8.00 -23.60 8.53
C TRP A 22 7.57 -22.14 8.40
N LEU A 23 7.99 -21.44 7.34
CA LEU A 23 7.60 -20.06 7.06
C LEU A 23 6.08 -19.90 6.97
N GLN A 24 5.41 -20.77 6.20
CA GLN A 24 3.96 -20.78 6.06
C GLN A 24 3.26 -21.01 7.41
N GLY A 25 3.84 -21.82 8.30
CA GLY A 25 3.35 -21.98 9.67
C GLY A 25 3.27 -20.66 10.43
N PHE A 26 4.32 -19.83 10.36
CA PHE A 26 4.30 -18.50 10.98
C PHE A 26 3.30 -17.57 10.31
N LEU A 27 3.30 -17.49 8.98
CA LEU A 27 2.41 -16.57 8.26
C LEU A 27 0.94 -16.91 8.45
N ASN A 28 0.58 -18.19 8.46
CA ASN A 28 -0.79 -18.64 8.70
C ASN A 28 -1.26 -18.43 10.15
N SER A 29 -0.32 -18.29 11.09
CA SER A 29 -0.65 -18.00 12.50
C SER A 29 -1.01 -16.53 12.77
N ILE A 30 -0.74 -15.63 11.82
CA ILE A 30 -1.00 -14.20 11.99
C ILE A 30 -2.53 -13.95 11.96
N PRO A 31 -3.10 -13.26 12.96
CA PRO A 31 -4.51 -12.89 12.95
C PRO A 31 -4.85 -12.01 11.76
N LYS A 32 -5.95 -12.33 11.05
CA LYS A 32 -6.40 -11.63 9.82
C LYS A 32 -7.49 -10.59 10.04
N GLN A 33 -7.90 -10.37 11.28
CA GLN A 33 -9.04 -9.49 11.61
C GLN A 33 -8.69 -8.01 11.50
N ASP A 34 -7.45 -7.64 11.81
CA ASP A 34 -6.95 -6.27 11.68
C ASP A 34 -5.91 -6.21 10.55
N PRO A 35 -6.22 -5.56 9.41
CA PRO A 35 -5.30 -5.39 8.29
C PRO A 35 -3.97 -4.74 8.68
N ASN A 36 -3.96 -3.80 9.64
CA ASN A 36 -2.72 -3.12 10.05
C ASN A 36 -1.78 -4.09 10.76
N LEU A 37 -2.33 -4.84 11.73
CA LEU A 37 -1.58 -5.86 12.46
C LEU A 37 -1.12 -6.97 11.52
N HIS A 38 -2.04 -7.49 10.69
CA HIS A 38 -1.75 -8.59 9.78
C HIS A 38 -0.63 -8.21 8.80
N LEU A 39 -0.71 -7.04 8.18
CA LEU A 39 0.26 -6.59 7.21
C LEU A 39 1.62 -6.26 7.83
N THR A 40 1.65 -5.54 8.97
CA THR A 40 2.90 -5.21 9.69
C THR A 40 3.63 -6.49 10.10
N ARG A 41 2.92 -7.48 10.67
CA ARG A 41 3.50 -8.77 11.06
C ARG A 41 3.95 -9.59 9.86
N THR A 42 3.17 -9.57 8.78
CA THR A 42 3.53 -10.27 7.53
C THR A 42 4.82 -9.69 6.95
N ILE A 43 4.97 -8.37 6.89
CA ILE A 43 6.20 -7.70 6.42
C ILE A 43 7.38 -8.10 7.29
N GLU A 44 7.24 -7.98 8.62
CA GLU A 44 8.30 -8.29 9.58
C GLU A 44 8.78 -9.74 9.45
N LEU A 45 7.86 -10.70 9.55
CA LEU A 45 8.17 -12.13 9.55
C LEU A 45 8.69 -12.59 8.18
N THR A 46 8.05 -12.17 7.09
CA THR A 46 8.51 -12.52 5.74
C THR A 46 9.92 -11.99 5.53
N ARG A 47 10.20 -10.72 5.83
CA ARG A 47 11.53 -10.13 5.64
C ARG A 47 12.60 -10.88 6.42
N ILE A 48 12.40 -11.11 7.72
CA ILE A 48 13.40 -11.74 8.59
C ILE A 48 13.63 -13.19 8.17
N HIS A 49 12.57 -13.97 8.02
CA HIS A 49 12.68 -15.40 7.79
C HIS A 49 13.11 -15.71 6.36
N LEU A 50 12.58 -15.00 5.37
CA LEU A 50 12.99 -15.18 3.99
C LEU A 50 14.47 -14.83 3.82
N PHE A 51 14.97 -13.75 4.44
CA PHE A 51 16.38 -13.39 4.38
C PHE A 51 17.26 -14.50 4.96
N ASN A 52 16.90 -15.03 6.13
CA ASN A 52 17.61 -16.15 6.75
C ASN A 52 17.63 -17.40 5.87
N ILE A 53 16.50 -17.74 5.23
CA ILE A 53 16.44 -18.89 4.32
C ILE A 53 17.36 -18.68 3.12
N VAL A 54 17.36 -17.48 2.52
CA VAL A 54 18.25 -17.18 1.40
C VAL A 54 19.72 -17.27 1.82
N THR A 55 20.12 -16.66 2.94
CA THR A 55 21.50 -16.73 3.42
C THR A 55 21.94 -18.16 3.69
N GLN A 56 21.09 -18.97 4.33
CA GLN A 56 21.38 -20.39 4.58
C GLN A 56 21.47 -21.21 3.31
N TYR A 57 20.58 -20.97 2.34
CA TYR A 57 20.60 -21.65 1.06
C TYR A 57 21.92 -21.37 0.32
N ARG A 58 22.32 -20.10 0.21
CA ARG A 58 23.59 -19.72 -0.43
C ARG A 58 24.80 -20.31 0.27
N ALA A 59 24.80 -20.34 1.60
CA ALA A 59 25.89 -20.93 2.37
C ALA A 59 26.03 -22.44 2.19
N MET A 60 24.94 -23.16 1.88
CA MET A 60 24.97 -24.62 1.71
C MET A 60 25.25 -25.07 0.27
N PHE A 61 24.73 -24.36 -0.73
CA PHE A 61 24.78 -24.82 -2.13
C PHE A 61 25.76 -24.02 -3.01
N ASN A 62 26.25 -22.86 -2.53
CA ASN A 62 27.30 -22.04 -3.15
C ASN A 62 27.16 -21.82 -4.67
N ASP A 63 25.95 -21.45 -5.11
CA ASP A 63 25.62 -21.28 -6.53
C ASP A 63 26.49 -20.26 -7.27
N ASP A 64 26.98 -19.24 -6.56
CA ASP A 64 27.78 -18.16 -7.14
C ASP A 64 29.15 -18.68 -7.62
N GLU A 65 29.78 -19.63 -6.92
CA GLU A 65 31.05 -20.25 -7.35
C GLU A 65 30.85 -21.26 -8.48
N GLN A 66 29.74 -22.00 -8.47
CA GLN A 66 29.43 -22.99 -9.51
C GLN A 66 29.16 -22.36 -10.88
N MET A 67 28.58 -21.14 -10.94
CA MET A 67 28.37 -20.39 -12.19
C MET A 67 29.68 -20.00 -12.90
N PHE A 68 30.77 -19.76 -12.16
CA PHE A 68 32.07 -19.42 -12.77
C PHE A 68 32.83 -20.66 -13.26
N LEU A 69 32.57 -21.82 -12.66
CA LEU A 69 33.29 -23.07 -12.93
C LEU A 69 32.63 -23.90 -14.04
N ASN A 70 31.30 -23.89 -14.14
CA ASN A 70 30.55 -24.71 -15.09
C ASN A 70 29.97 -23.85 -16.24
N LYS A 71 30.74 -23.72 -17.33
CA LYS A 71 30.29 -23.16 -18.60
C LYS A 71 29.40 -24.10 -19.43
N ASP A 72 29.19 -25.33 -18.96
CA ASP A 72 28.36 -26.31 -19.65
C ASP A 72 26.87 -26.08 -19.37
N VAL A 73 26.07 -26.36 -20.39
CA VAL A 73 24.60 -26.22 -20.49
C VAL A 73 23.89 -27.25 -19.60
N GLY A 74 24.29 -27.33 -18.32
CA GLY A 74 23.63 -28.13 -17.29
C GLY A 74 22.32 -27.47 -16.84
N ILE A 75 21.40 -28.29 -16.34
CA ILE A 75 20.18 -27.82 -15.68
C ILE A 75 20.60 -26.87 -14.56
N ASN A 76 20.13 -25.62 -14.60
CA ASN A 76 20.42 -24.65 -13.55
C ASN A 76 19.72 -25.09 -12.25
N GLU A 77 20.40 -25.90 -11.43
CA GLU A 77 19.87 -26.39 -10.15
C GLU A 77 19.54 -25.24 -9.18
N SER A 78 20.07 -24.03 -9.40
CA SER A 78 19.71 -22.84 -8.63
C SER A 78 18.36 -22.24 -9.04
N ALA A 79 17.86 -22.56 -10.23
CA ALA A 79 16.60 -22.02 -10.75
C ALA A 79 15.41 -22.37 -9.84
N ILE A 80 15.43 -23.54 -9.19
CA ILE A 80 14.38 -23.95 -8.26
C ILE A 80 14.28 -23.00 -7.06
N PHE A 81 15.41 -22.51 -6.57
CA PHE A 81 15.47 -21.58 -5.46
C PHE A 81 14.96 -20.19 -5.86
N TYR A 82 15.38 -19.68 -7.01
CA TYR A 82 14.90 -18.39 -7.51
C TYR A 82 13.40 -18.41 -7.84
N HIS A 83 12.90 -19.53 -8.37
CA HIS A 83 11.47 -19.72 -8.59
C HIS A 83 10.69 -19.73 -7.27
N TRP A 84 11.16 -20.49 -6.27
CA TRP A 84 10.56 -20.51 -4.94
C TRP A 84 10.57 -19.11 -4.29
N LEU A 85 11.68 -18.39 -4.41
CA LEU A 85 11.84 -17.05 -3.85
C LEU A 85 10.85 -16.06 -4.49
N GLU A 86 10.73 -16.09 -5.83
CA GLU A 86 9.75 -15.30 -6.57
C GLU A 86 8.31 -15.65 -6.18
N GLU A 87 8.02 -16.93 -5.92
CA GLU A 87 6.72 -17.35 -5.40
C GLU A 87 6.44 -16.73 -4.04
N LYS A 88 7.41 -16.72 -3.11
CA LYS A 88 7.24 -16.10 -1.78
C LYS A 88 7.02 -14.60 -1.87
N ILE A 89 7.74 -13.90 -2.74
CA ILE A 89 7.53 -12.46 -2.98
C ILE A 89 6.14 -12.21 -3.58
N SER A 90 5.70 -13.05 -4.51
CA SER A 90 4.36 -12.96 -5.10
C SER A 90 3.25 -13.21 -4.08
N GLN A 91 3.43 -14.15 -3.16
CA GLN A 91 2.51 -14.37 -2.03
C GLN A 91 2.42 -13.14 -1.13
N PHE A 92 3.57 -12.54 -0.77
CA PHE A 92 3.61 -11.30 0.00
C PHE A 92 2.88 -10.15 -0.70
N LEU A 93 3.13 -9.94 -1.99
CA LEU A 93 2.49 -8.87 -2.76
C LEU A 93 0.97 -9.06 -2.87
N LYS A 94 0.49 -10.30 -2.92
CA LYS A 94 -0.94 -10.61 -2.89
C LYS A 94 -1.56 -10.25 -1.54
N THR A 95 -0.89 -10.53 -0.43
CA THR A 95 -1.35 -10.10 0.90
C THR A 95 -1.35 -8.58 1.02
N LEU A 96 -0.30 -7.92 0.52
CA LEU A 96 -0.22 -6.45 0.48
C LEU A 96 -1.40 -5.86 -0.31
N GLU A 97 -1.71 -6.41 -1.48
CA GLU A 97 -2.83 -5.96 -2.31
C GLU A 97 -4.20 -6.13 -1.62
N GLN A 98 -4.38 -7.18 -0.82
CA GLN A 98 -5.63 -7.48 -0.12
C GLN A 98 -5.84 -6.59 1.11
N ASP A 99 -4.80 -6.35 1.89
CA ASP A 99 -4.92 -5.70 3.20
C ASP A 99 -4.72 -4.19 3.15
N LEU A 100 -3.90 -3.70 2.20
CA LEU A 100 -3.55 -2.28 2.12
C LEU A 100 -4.77 -1.33 2.02
N PRO A 101 -5.89 -1.66 1.37
CA PRO A 101 -7.08 -0.80 1.41
C PRO A 101 -7.67 -0.60 2.82
N GLY A 102 -7.44 -1.54 3.74
CA GLY A 102 -7.98 -1.53 5.10
C GLY A 102 -7.05 -0.91 6.16
N VAL A 103 -5.84 -0.48 5.78
CA VAL A 103 -4.91 0.11 6.76
C VAL A 103 -5.22 1.57 7.05
N THR A 104 -4.86 2.02 8.25
CA THR A 104 -5.06 3.40 8.68
C THR A 104 -4.01 4.34 8.09
N SER A 105 -2.73 3.94 8.14
CA SER A 105 -1.58 4.71 7.66
C SER A 105 -0.87 3.97 6.53
N ILE A 106 -1.20 4.35 5.29
CA ILE A 106 -0.56 3.81 4.08
C ILE A 106 0.92 4.19 4.03
N ASP A 107 1.29 5.38 4.49
CA ASP A 107 2.67 5.88 4.52
C ASP A 107 3.59 5.05 5.43
N SER A 108 3.10 4.63 6.60
CA SER A 108 3.86 3.74 7.50
C SER A 108 4.14 2.40 6.85
N ILE A 109 3.13 1.79 6.23
CA ILE A 109 3.29 0.52 5.51
C ILE A 109 4.21 0.68 4.31
N LEU A 110 4.11 1.77 3.55
CA LEU A 110 5.02 2.06 2.44
C LEU A 110 6.48 2.13 2.91
N GLY A 111 6.75 2.80 4.03
CA GLY A 111 8.08 2.85 4.63
C GLY A 111 8.61 1.46 4.97
N GLN A 112 7.80 0.61 5.61
CA GLN A 112 8.19 -0.76 5.95
C GLN A 112 8.45 -1.63 4.72
N CYS A 113 7.57 -1.58 3.70
CA CYS A 113 7.75 -2.33 2.47
C CYS A 113 8.95 -1.84 1.65
N THR A 114 9.23 -0.54 1.67
CA THR A 114 10.42 0.05 1.03
C THR A 114 11.70 -0.47 1.68
N TYR A 115 11.75 -0.47 3.02
CA TYR A 115 12.86 -1.04 3.76
C TYR A 115 13.03 -2.55 3.48
N PHE A 116 11.92 -3.29 3.42
CA PHE A 116 11.93 -4.70 3.02
C PHE A 116 12.53 -4.87 1.62
N SER A 117 12.03 -4.17 0.60
CA SER A 117 12.55 -4.25 -0.78
C SER A 117 14.05 -3.93 -0.85
N LEU A 118 14.50 -2.84 -0.21
CA LEU A 118 15.91 -2.44 -0.17
C LEU A 118 16.80 -3.50 0.49
N SER A 119 16.32 -4.15 1.55
CA SER A 119 17.09 -5.22 2.20
C SER A 119 17.30 -6.44 1.31
N PHE A 120 16.39 -6.68 0.35
CA PHE A 120 16.44 -7.79 -0.60
C PHE A 120 17.14 -7.47 -1.91
N GLY A 121 17.28 -6.19 -2.27
CA GLY A 121 18.08 -5.76 -3.42
C GLY A 121 19.53 -6.27 -3.37
N ARG A 122 20.11 -6.39 -2.16
CA ARG A 122 21.46 -6.97 -1.95
C ARG A 122 21.56 -8.45 -2.30
N VAL A 123 20.43 -9.12 -2.32
CA VAL A 123 20.28 -10.55 -2.57
C VAL A 123 19.79 -10.80 -4.00
N GLY A 124 19.70 -9.75 -4.83
CA GLY A 124 19.31 -9.84 -6.23
C GLY A 124 17.79 -9.93 -6.46
N VAL A 125 16.99 -9.59 -5.45
CA VAL A 125 15.53 -9.53 -5.57
C VAL A 125 15.06 -8.09 -5.44
N ASP A 126 14.43 -7.56 -6.48
CA ASP A 126 13.81 -6.25 -6.48
C ASP A 126 12.33 -6.37 -6.88
N PHE A 127 11.44 -6.03 -5.95
CA PHE A 127 9.99 -5.99 -6.17
C PHE A 127 9.41 -4.59 -6.02
N THR A 128 10.25 -3.55 -6.03
CA THR A 128 9.86 -2.15 -5.80
C THR A 128 8.82 -1.67 -6.80
N SER A 129 8.96 -2.03 -8.08
CA SER A 129 8.01 -1.67 -9.13
C SER A 129 6.62 -2.27 -8.86
N ARG A 130 6.55 -3.58 -8.60
CA ARG A 130 5.28 -4.30 -8.34
C ARG A 130 4.59 -3.77 -7.09
N MET A 131 5.34 -3.55 -6.01
CA MET A 131 4.85 -2.87 -4.81
C MET A 131 4.28 -1.48 -5.15
N SER A 132 5.03 -0.65 -5.88
CA SER A 132 4.63 0.72 -6.21
C SER A 132 3.31 0.77 -6.97
N HIS A 133 3.08 -0.17 -7.90
CA HIS A 133 1.80 -0.29 -8.60
C HIS A 133 0.61 -0.53 -7.65
N ILE A 134 0.79 -1.35 -6.62
CA ILE A 134 -0.25 -1.61 -5.61
C ILE A 134 -0.56 -0.33 -4.81
N PHE A 135 0.48 0.34 -4.30
CA PHE A 135 0.31 1.59 -3.54
C PHE A 135 -0.36 2.69 -4.36
N VAL A 136 0.12 2.93 -5.58
CA VAL A 136 -0.47 3.93 -6.48
C VAL A 136 -1.95 3.67 -6.72
N ARG A 137 -2.34 2.41 -6.93
CA ARG A 137 -3.73 2.02 -7.12
C ARG A 137 -4.56 2.28 -5.85
N VAL A 138 -4.14 1.80 -4.70
CA VAL A 138 -4.90 1.93 -3.45
C VAL A 138 -5.04 3.39 -3.02
N ILE A 139 -3.98 4.21 -3.17
CA ILE A 139 -4.03 5.63 -2.84
C ILE A 139 -5.02 6.37 -3.75
N ARG A 140 -5.00 6.07 -5.06
CA ARG A 140 -5.96 6.64 -6.01
C ARG A 140 -7.39 6.27 -5.62
N ASP A 141 -7.67 4.98 -5.45
CA ASP A 141 -9.01 4.49 -5.15
C ASP A 141 -9.53 5.07 -3.83
N LYS A 142 -8.67 5.20 -2.81
CA LYS A 142 -9.02 5.83 -1.53
C LYS A 142 -9.36 7.32 -1.69
N PHE A 143 -8.56 8.07 -2.44
CA PHE A 143 -8.85 9.48 -2.73
C PHE A 143 -10.17 9.64 -3.47
N GLU A 144 -10.38 8.84 -4.53
CA GLU A 144 -11.62 8.86 -5.32
C GLU A 144 -12.85 8.55 -4.45
N ASN A 145 -12.77 7.50 -3.61
CA ASN A 145 -13.86 7.14 -2.70
C ASN A 145 -14.15 8.23 -1.67
N ASN A 146 -13.13 8.88 -1.11
CA ASN A 146 -13.30 9.95 -0.13
C ASN A 146 -13.97 11.18 -0.76
N VAL A 147 -13.53 11.58 -1.97
CA VAL A 147 -14.14 12.70 -2.70
C VAL A 147 -15.59 12.37 -3.04
N TRP A 148 -15.86 11.24 -3.70
CA TRP A 148 -17.22 10.87 -4.08
C TRP A 148 -18.15 10.62 -2.89
N GLY A 149 -17.63 10.08 -1.78
CA GLY A 149 -18.38 9.96 -0.53
C GLY A 149 -18.81 11.32 0.01
N THR A 150 -17.90 12.29 -0.03
CA THR A 150 -18.17 13.68 0.37
C THR A 150 -19.17 14.36 -0.56
N THR A 151 -19.05 14.19 -1.88
CA THR A 151 -20.03 14.70 -2.87
C THR A 151 -21.43 14.15 -2.63
N LYS A 152 -21.56 12.84 -2.42
CA LYS A 152 -22.86 12.21 -2.16
C LYS A 152 -23.47 12.67 -0.83
N SER A 153 -22.64 12.87 0.19
CA SER A 153 -23.11 13.42 1.46
C SER A 153 -23.64 14.84 1.28
N PHE A 154 -22.95 15.67 0.49
CA PHE A 154 -23.43 17.01 0.13
C PHE A 154 -24.79 16.98 -0.57
N GLU A 155 -24.92 16.17 -1.63
CA GLU A 155 -26.17 16.03 -2.40
C GLU A 155 -27.34 15.65 -1.47
N LYS A 156 -27.14 14.64 -0.62
CA LYS A 156 -28.14 14.21 0.37
C LYS A 156 -28.48 15.29 1.39
N ASN A 157 -27.49 15.99 1.90
CA ASN A 157 -27.71 17.05 2.89
C ASN A 157 -28.48 18.22 2.27
N MET A 158 -28.24 18.52 0.99
CA MET A 158 -28.94 19.57 0.25
C MET A 158 -30.44 19.26 0.10
N GLU A 159 -30.85 17.99 -0.05
CA GLU A 159 -32.27 17.60 -0.09
C GLU A 159 -33.03 17.99 1.19
N SER A 160 -32.34 17.97 2.34
CA SER A 160 -32.91 18.33 3.64
C SER A 160 -32.63 19.77 4.06
N PHE A 161 -31.85 20.51 3.27
CA PHE A 161 -31.40 21.85 3.62
C PHE A 161 -32.51 22.87 3.40
N THR A 162 -33.10 23.33 4.50
CA THR A 162 -33.98 24.50 4.49
C THR A 162 -33.19 25.72 4.95
N LEU A 163 -33.04 26.71 4.07
CA LEU A 163 -32.45 28.02 4.39
C LEU A 163 -33.42 28.78 5.32
N ILE A 164 -33.45 28.43 6.62
CA ILE A 164 -34.36 29.07 7.58
C ILE A 164 -33.88 30.51 7.84
N ASN A 165 -34.53 31.43 7.14
CA ASN A 165 -34.84 32.81 7.53
C ASN A 165 -33.69 33.74 7.94
N LYS A 166 -32.93 34.29 6.99
CA LYS A 166 -32.21 35.57 7.18
C LYS A 166 -32.04 36.42 5.90
N ILE A 167 -33.12 36.67 5.16
CA ILE A 167 -33.18 37.83 4.25
C ILE A 167 -32.98 39.16 5.04
N GLN A 168 -32.98 39.14 6.38
CA GLN A 168 -32.89 40.32 7.24
C GLN A 168 -31.48 40.76 7.67
N ARG A 169 -30.38 40.20 7.15
CA ARG A 169 -29.01 40.67 7.51
C ARG A 169 -28.12 40.92 6.30
N LEU A 170 -28.59 41.74 5.37
CA LEU A 170 -27.76 42.35 4.33
C LEU A 170 -27.16 43.71 4.77
N ASP A 171 -26.81 43.87 6.05
CA ASP A 171 -25.90 44.95 6.46
C ASP A 171 -24.46 44.44 6.34
N ILE A 172 -23.97 44.47 5.11
CA ILE A 172 -22.60 44.13 4.77
C ILE A 172 -21.70 45.24 5.32
N LYS A 173 -21.18 45.07 6.53
CA LYS A 173 -19.91 45.71 6.90
C LYS A 173 -18.79 44.94 6.21
N ILE A 174 -18.25 45.55 5.17
CA ILE A 174 -17.01 45.11 4.52
C ILE A 174 -15.89 45.33 5.54
N ASP A 175 -15.70 44.37 6.45
CA ASP A 175 -14.56 44.37 7.33
C ASP A 175 -13.35 43.78 6.60
N THR A 176 -12.30 44.58 6.63
CA THR A 176 -10.97 44.42 6.05
C THR A 176 -10.47 42.98 6.00
N THR A 177 -9.99 42.58 4.82
CA THR A 177 -9.33 41.31 4.50
C THR A 177 -8.19 40.97 5.47
N VAL A 178 -8.51 40.28 6.57
CA VAL A 178 -7.54 39.49 7.31
C VAL A 178 -7.43 38.17 6.56
N LYS A 179 -6.25 37.84 6.02
CA LYS A 179 -5.94 36.51 5.49
C LYS A 179 -5.97 35.51 6.64
N SER A 180 -7.16 35.10 7.03
CA SER A 180 -7.40 33.98 7.92
C SER A 180 -7.42 32.73 7.05
N GLU A 181 -6.58 31.74 7.37
CA GLU A 181 -6.67 30.38 6.78
C GLU A 181 -7.92 29.63 7.28
N ASN A 182 -8.67 30.20 8.23
CA ASN A 182 -9.93 29.62 8.69
C ASN A 182 -11.06 29.93 7.69
N PRO A 183 -11.98 28.97 7.46
CA PRO A 183 -13.11 29.18 6.57
C PRO A 183 -13.97 30.36 7.03
N PRO A 184 -14.50 31.18 6.09
CA PRO A 184 -15.37 32.31 6.42
C PRO A 184 -16.56 31.87 7.30
N GLU A 185 -16.90 32.66 8.32
CA GLU A 185 -18.02 32.36 9.23
C GLU A 185 -19.36 32.20 8.49
N GLN A 186 -19.49 32.77 7.28
CA GLN A 186 -20.66 32.59 6.42
C GLN A 186 -20.85 31.13 5.94
N LEU A 187 -19.80 30.30 5.88
CA LEU A 187 -19.93 28.88 5.53
C LEU A 187 -20.72 28.08 6.57
N VAL A 188 -20.76 28.53 7.83
CA VAL A 188 -21.56 27.88 8.89
C VAL A 188 -23.05 27.98 8.58
N GLU A 189 -23.48 29.03 7.86
CA GLU A 189 -24.86 29.20 7.41
C GLU A 189 -25.23 28.24 6.26
N PHE A 190 -24.23 27.66 5.60
CA PHE A 190 -24.35 26.66 4.53
C PHE A 190 -23.69 25.34 4.95
N TYR A 191 -24.21 24.73 6.02
CA TYR A 191 -23.65 23.51 6.60
C TYR A 191 -23.31 22.38 5.59
N PRO A 192 -24.16 22.08 4.57
CA PRO A 192 -23.79 21.08 3.56
C PRO A 192 -22.48 21.41 2.85
N LEU A 193 -22.27 22.68 2.48
CA LEU A 193 -21.06 23.14 1.80
C LEU A 193 -19.85 23.11 2.75
N ALA A 194 -20.04 23.48 4.02
CA ALA A 194 -18.98 23.38 5.02
C ALA A 194 -18.51 21.94 5.24
N GLU A 195 -19.43 20.98 5.36
CA GLU A 195 -19.10 19.55 5.45
C GLU A 195 -18.37 19.06 4.18
N TYR A 196 -18.84 19.48 3.01
CA TYR A 196 -18.20 19.14 1.75
C TYR A 196 -16.74 19.63 1.68
N CYS A 197 -16.51 20.90 2.02
CA CYS A 197 -15.17 21.47 2.08
C CYS A 197 -14.27 20.72 3.07
N ASN A 198 -14.78 20.40 4.26
CA ASN A 198 -14.03 19.66 5.27
C ASN A 198 -13.68 18.23 4.80
N GLY A 199 -14.60 17.56 4.10
CA GLY A 199 -14.34 16.24 3.52
C GLY A 199 -13.26 16.27 2.44
N LEU A 200 -13.25 17.28 1.57
CA LEU A 200 -12.17 17.47 0.60
C LEU A 200 -10.82 17.75 1.28
N ILE A 201 -10.80 18.61 2.30
CA ILE A 201 -9.59 18.90 3.08
C ILE A 201 -9.08 17.61 3.76
N ALA A 202 -9.96 16.79 4.32
CA ALA A 202 -9.60 15.50 4.89
C ALA A 202 -8.98 14.56 3.85
N ALA A 203 -9.59 14.45 2.66
CA ALA A 203 -9.04 13.65 1.56
C ALA A 203 -7.63 14.12 1.14
N PHE A 204 -7.40 15.43 1.05
CA PHE A 204 -6.08 16.00 0.77
C PHE A 204 -5.07 15.79 1.90
N ASN A 205 -5.51 15.87 3.16
CA ASN A 205 -4.66 15.64 4.31
C ASN A 205 -4.14 14.19 4.35
N GLU A 206 -4.99 13.21 4.03
CA GLU A 206 -4.59 11.82 3.88
C GLU A 206 -3.62 11.61 2.71
N LEU A 207 -3.92 12.23 1.55
CA LEU A 207 -3.08 12.13 0.36
C LEU A 207 -1.68 12.75 0.56
N ARG A 208 -1.57 13.82 1.35
CA ARG A 208 -0.31 14.56 1.56
C ARG A 208 0.84 13.68 2.07
N LEU A 209 0.55 12.68 2.89
CA LEU A 209 1.55 11.78 3.46
C LEU A 209 2.16 10.83 2.42
N CYS A 210 1.40 10.52 1.36
CA CYS A 210 1.84 9.69 0.27
C CYS A 210 1.12 10.09 -1.02
N SER A 211 1.72 11.00 -1.79
CA SER A 211 1.13 11.58 -3.00
C SER A 211 1.92 11.19 -4.26
N PRO A 212 1.66 10.02 -4.87
CA PRO A 212 2.33 9.64 -6.11
C PRO A 212 1.99 10.61 -7.25
N VAL A 213 3.00 11.12 -7.96
CA VAL A 213 2.77 11.99 -9.13
C VAL A 213 1.92 11.31 -10.21
N ALA A 214 1.97 9.98 -10.28
CA ALA A 214 1.21 9.16 -11.23
C ALA A 214 -0.31 9.36 -11.14
N ILE A 215 -0.85 9.78 -9.99
CA ILE A 215 -2.29 9.94 -9.79
C ILE A 215 -2.76 11.40 -9.92
N ALA A 216 -1.85 12.36 -10.17
CA ALA A 216 -2.17 13.79 -10.19
C ALA A 216 -3.32 14.11 -11.16
N ARG A 217 -3.31 13.53 -12.37
CA ARG A 217 -4.38 13.71 -13.35
C ARG A 217 -5.72 13.15 -12.85
N ASN A 218 -5.72 11.94 -12.27
CA ASN A 218 -6.91 11.32 -11.72
C ASN A 218 -7.50 12.15 -10.58
N CYS A 219 -6.65 12.64 -9.66
CA CYS A 219 -7.08 13.50 -8.56
C CYS A 219 -7.72 14.79 -9.08
N THR A 220 -7.09 15.45 -10.06
CA THR A 220 -7.62 16.67 -10.68
C THR A 220 -8.97 16.44 -11.36
N GLN A 221 -9.10 15.36 -12.15
CA GLN A 221 -10.35 15.02 -12.83
C GLN A 221 -11.47 14.73 -11.83
N THR A 222 -11.18 13.92 -10.81
CA THR A 222 -12.15 13.56 -9.77
C THR A 222 -12.62 14.79 -8.99
N LEU A 223 -11.68 15.68 -8.62
CA LEU A 223 -12.02 16.92 -7.94
C LEU A 223 -12.86 17.83 -8.82
N GLN A 224 -12.49 18.00 -10.09
CA GLN A 224 -13.23 18.83 -11.04
C GLN A 224 -14.67 18.32 -11.22
N GLU A 225 -14.85 17.01 -11.42
CA GLU A 225 -16.16 16.40 -11.55
C GLU A 225 -17.01 16.56 -10.29
N SER A 226 -16.41 16.36 -9.11
CA SER A 226 -17.08 16.58 -7.83
C SER A 226 -17.53 18.04 -7.66
N LEU A 227 -16.65 19.00 -7.96
CA LEU A 227 -16.98 20.43 -7.86
C LEU A 227 -18.07 20.84 -8.86
N LEU A 228 -18.03 20.31 -10.08
CA LEU A 228 -19.08 20.54 -11.07
C LEU A 228 -20.43 19.98 -10.61
N ARG A 229 -20.47 18.83 -9.92
CA ARG A 229 -21.72 18.32 -9.34
C ARG A 229 -22.26 19.19 -8.22
N VAL A 230 -21.40 19.67 -7.33
CA VAL A 230 -21.80 20.55 -6.22
C VAL A 230 -22.26 21.93 -6.71
N ALA A 231 -21.76 22.39 -7.85
CA ALA A 231 -22.13 23.69 -8.42
C ALA A 231 -23.45 23.68 -9.21
N ASN A 232 -23.95 22.51 -9.63
CA ASN A 232 -25.20 22.34 -10.38
C ASN A 232 -26.37 22.02 -9.44
#